data_AF-A0A0C2CRG5-F1
#
_entry.id   AF-A0A0C2CRG5-F1
#
_cell.length_a   1.000
_cell.length_b   1.000
_cell.length_c   1.000
_cell.angle_alpha   90.00
_cell.angle_beta   90.00
_cell.angle_gamma   90.00
#
_symmetry.space_group_name_H-M   'P 1'
#
loop_
_entity.id
_entity.type
_entity.pdbx_description
1 polymer ?
#
loop_
_entity_poly.entity_id
_entity_poly.type
_entity_poly.pdbx_seq_one_letter_code
_entity_poly.pdbx_strand_id
1 'polypeptide(L)' 'MKADLIPRELLFSDPRYSSVMLGPNGRSFAYTAPDKNNIKNVFMMCTSCKHTRQVTFEDTLNVIGESLRSKVN' A
#
# COMPACT_ATOMS: atom_id res chain seq x y z
N MET A 1 -14.85 -3.81 -22.16
CA MET A 1 -13.72 -3.41 -21.28
C MET A 1 -13.78 -4.25 -20.02
N LYS A 2 -12.76 -5.07 -19.74
CA LYS A 2 -12.68 -5.90 -18.54
C LYS A 2 -11.87 -5.10 -17.50
N ALA A 3 -12.48 -4.74 -16.38
CA ALA A 3 -11.75 -4.18 -15.27
C ALA A 3 -10.90 -5.30 -14.64
N ASP A 4 -9.59 -5.12 -14.57
CA ASP A 4 -8.74 -6.00 -13.78
C ASP A 4 -9.03 -5.71 -12.31
N LEU A 5 -9.66 -6.68 -11.66
CA LEU A 5 -10.06 -6.59 -10.25
C LEU A 5 -8.79 -6.56 -9.38
N ILE A 6 -8.78 -5.72 -8.35
CA ILE A 6 -7.72 -5.71 -7.34
C ILE A 6 -7.65 -7.12 -6.72
N PRO A 7 -6.46 -7.74 -6.58
CA PRO A 7 -6.30 -9.08 -6.02
C PRO A 7 -6.95 -9.20 -4.63
N ARG A 8 -7.71 -10.29 -4.42
CA ARG A 8 -8.49 -10.51 -3.19
C ARG A 8 -7.61 -10.64 -1.96
N GLU A 9 -6.41 -11.19 -2.14
CA GLU A 9 -5.44 -11.44 -1.07
C GLU A 9 -5.00 -10.14 -0.38
N LEU A 10 -4.89 -9.07 -1.18
CA LEU A 10 -4.56 -7.72 -0.72
C LEU A 10 -5.71 -7.02 0.00
N LEU A 11 -6.96 -7.31 -0.38
CA LEU A 11 -8.12 -6.64 0.20
C LEU A 11 -8.63 -7.32 1.48
N PHE A 12 -8.50 -8.65 1.60
CA PHE A 12 -9.29 -9.39 2.61
C PHE A 12 -8.59 -10.57 3.30
N SER A 13 -7.34 -10.93 2.98
CA SER A 13 -6.80 -12.23 3.44
C SER A 13 -5.51 -12.18 4.24
N ASP A 14 -4.60 -11.24 4.00
CA ASP A 14 -3.28 -11.24 4.67
C ASP A 14 -3.10 -10.02 5.59
N PRO A 15 -3.01 -10.22 6.92
CA PRO A 15 -2.93 -9.15 7.90
C PRO A 15 -1.62 -8.34 7.82
N ARG A 16 -0.64 -8.78 7.04
CA ARG A 16 0.59 -8.02 6.78
C ARG A 16 0.33 -6.82 5.86
N TYR A 17 -0.74 -6.86 5.07
CA TYR A 17 -1.12 -5.77 4.18
C TYR A 17 -2.24 -4.95 4.82
N SER A 18 -2.12 -3.62 4.77
CA SER A 18 -3.12 -2.71 5.32
C SER A 18 -3.18 -1.41 4.51
N SER A 19 -4.19 -0.59 4.78
CA SER A 19 -4.33 0.76 4.20
C SER A 19 -4.29 0.79 2.66
N VAL A 20 -4.94 -0.18 2.01
CA VAL A 20 -4.96 -0.27 0.55
C VAL A 20 -5.71 0.91 -0.06
N MET A 21 -5.10 1.61 -1.01
CA MET A 21 -5.70 2.72 -1.75
C MET A 21 -5.47 2.59 -3.24
N LEU A 22 -6.52 2.79 -4.04
CA LEU A 22 -6.43 2.78 -5.50
C LEU A 22 -6.10 4.18 -6.03
N GLY A 23 -5.19 4.29 -7.00
CA GLY A 23 -4.89 5.54 -7.67
C GLY A 23 -6.08 6.04 -8.53
N PRO A 24 -6.18 7.36 -8.81
CA PRO A 24 -7.33 7.93 -9.51
C PRO A 24 -7.62 7.33 -10.90
N ASN A 25 -6.58 6.83 -11.58
CA ASN A 25 -6.67 6.23 -12.90
C ASN A 25 -6.82 4.69 -12.87
N GLY A 26 -6.86 4.07 -11.69
CA GLY A 26 -6.96 2.62 -11.51
C GLY A 26 -5.76 1.81 -12.01
N ARG A 27 -4.64 2.44 -12.39
CA ARG A 27 -3.45 1.75 -12.93
C ARG A 27 -2.50 1.24 -11.86
N SER A 28 -2.58 1.79 -10.66
CA SER A 28 -1.78 1.40 -9.51
C SER A 28 -2.57 1.51 -8.23
N PHE A 29 -2.15 0.76 -7.22
CA PHE A 29 -2.62 0.88 -5.85
C PHE A 29 -1.42 0.94 -4.90
N ALA A 30 -1.64 1.57 -3.76
CA ALA A 30 -0.69 1.64 -2.67
C ALA A 30 -1.19 0.79 -1.49
N TYR A 31 -0.28 0.24 -0.71
CA TYR A 31 -0.57 -0.50 0.51
C TYR A 31 0.59 -0.40 1.49
N THR A 32 0.32 -0.61 2.78
CA THR A 32 1.35 -0.70 3.81
C THR A 32 1.68 -2.17 4.10
N ALA A 33 2.97 -2.51 4.11
CA ALA A 33 3.47 -3.85 4.47
C ALA A 33 4.85 -3.77 5.17
N PRO A 34 5.29 -4.79 5.91
CA PRO A 34 6.65 -4.86 6.43
C PRO A 34 7.68 -5.06 5.30
N ASP A 35 8.82 -4.37 5.40
CA ASP A 35 9.98 -4.58 4.54
C ASP A 35 10.87 -5.74 5.02
N LYS A 36 12.08 -5.88 4.47
CA LYS A 36 13.05 -6.93 4.84
C LYS A 36 13.52 -6.86 6.29
N ASN A 37 13.46 -5.67 6.90
CA ASN A 37 13.82 -5.44 8.30
C ASN A 37 12.60 -5.50 9.22
N ASN A 38 11.45 -5.94 8.69
CA ASN A 38 10.18 -5.99 9.40
C ASN A 38 9.66 -4.59 9.81
N ILE A 39 10.10 -3.53 9.12
CA ILE A 39 9.64 -2.16 9.31
C ILE A 39 8.51 -1.88 8.32
N LYS A 40 7.39 -1.33 8.81
CA LYS A 40 6.25 -1.00 7.96
C LYS A 40 6.67 0.11 6.99
N ASN A 41 6.39 -0.10 5.72
CA ASN A 41 6.62 0.85 4.64
C ASN A 41 5.44 0.83 3.66
N VAL A 42 5.31 1.88 2.87
CA VAL A 42 4.34 1.98 1.79
C VAL A 42 4.95 1.40 0.52
N PHE A 43 4.17 0.55 -0.13
CA PHE A 43 4.48 -0.06 -1.41
C PHE A 43 3.45 0.38 -2.43
N MET A 44 3.88 0.54 -3.67
CA MET A 44 3.01 0.80 -4.80
C MET A 44 3.14 -0.33 -5.81
N MET A 45 2.01 -0.88 -6.22
CA MET A 45 1.93 -1.96 -7.19
C MET A 45 1.02 -1.59 -8.35
N CYS A 46 1.42 -2.03 -9.53
CA CYS A 46 0.64 -1.92 -10.76
C CYS A 46 -0.57 -2.86 -10.72
N THR A 47 -1.74 -2.41 -11.16
CA THR A 47 -2.94 -3.26 -11.18
C THR A 47 -2.88 -4.32 -12.28
N SER A 48 -2.31 -3.97 -13.43
CA SER A 48 -2.22 -4.84 -14.61
C SER A 48 -0.87 -5.53 -14.78
N CYS A 49 0.07 -5.35 -13.85
CA CYS A 49 1.42 -5.90 -13.94
C CYS A 49 2.01 -6.25 -12.57
N LYS A 50 2.98 -7.15 -12.54
CA LYS A 50 3.57 -7.65 -11.27
C LYS A 50 4.64 -6.73 -10.67
N HIS A 51 4.78 -5.51 -11.18
CA HIS A 51 5.78 -4.58 -10.70
C HIS A 51 5.35 -3.94 -9.39
N THR A 52 6.18 -4.09 -8.37
CA THR A 52 6.01 -3.52 -7.03
C THR A 52 7.24 -2.70 -6.67
N ARG A 53 7.04 -1.51 -6.10
CA ARG A 53 8.12 -0.67 -5.59
C ARG A 53 7.81 -0.16 -4.19
N GLN A 54 8.83 -0.10 -3.34
CA GLN A 54 8.77 0.58 -2.06
C GLN A 54 8.88 2.11 -2.29
N VAL A 55 8.05 2.90 -1.62
CA VAL A 55 8.01 4.37 -1.80
C VAL A 55 8.26 5.15 -0.51
N THR A 56 8.28 4.49 0.64
CA THR A 56 8.79 5.04 1.91
C THR A 56 9.96 4.19 2.39
N PHE A 57 10.84 4.74 3.22
CA PHE A 57 12.06 4.07 3.66
C PHE A 57 12.28 4.31 5.16
N GLU A 58 11.26 4.01 5.95
CA GLU A 58 11.35 4.05 7.41
C GLU A 58 12.33 2.98 7.88
N ASP A 59 13.18 3.34 8.82
CA ASP A 59 14.22 2.49 9.43
C ASP A 59 13.90 2.11 10.88
N THR A 60 12.86 2.71 11.45
CA THR A 60 12.39 2.45 12.81
C THR A 60 10.90 2.10 12.82
N LEU A 61 10.45 1.40 13.87
CA LEU A 61 9.05 0.98 14.03
C LEU A 61 8.08 2.16 14.31
N ASN A 62 8.53 3.41 14.20
CA ASN A 62 7.80 4.57 14.69
C ASN A 62 6.79 5.10 13.65
N VAL A 63 5.55 4.60 13.77
CA VAL A 63 4.29 5.31 13.51
C VAL A 63 4.05 5.84 12.08
N ILE A 64 3.76 4.94 11.13
CA ILE A 64 2.72 5.22 10.13
C ILE A 64 1.34 4.92 10.76
N GLY A 65 1.00 5.71 11.77
CA GLY A 65 -0.26 5.63 12.52
C GLY A 65 -0.93 6.97 12.77
N GLU A 66 -0.21 8.10 12.72
CA GLU A 66 -0.76 9.40 13.13
C GLU A 66 -0.64 10.56 12.12
N SER A 67 -0.02 10.39 10.95
CA SER A 67 0.20 11.52 10.01
C SER A 67 -0.62 11.45 8.70
N LEU A 68 -1.92 11.18 8.81
CA LEU A 68 -2.88 11.51 7.73
C LEU A 68 -4.13 12.26 8.24
N ARG A 69 -4.18 12.64 9.53
CA ARG A 69 -5.33 13.35 10.12
C ARG A 69 -5.13 14.86 10.30
N SER A 70 -3.99 15.42 9.87
CA SER A 70 -3.73 16.86 9.96
C SER A 70 -3.51 17.46 8.58
N LYS A 71 -4.62 17.70 7.87
CA LYS A 71 -4.77 18.71 6.79
C LYS A 71 -6.24 18.83 6.37
N VAL A 72 -7.13 18.90 7.36
CA VAL A 72 -8.48 19.45 7.20
C VAL A 72 -8.67 20.45 8.32
N ASN A 73 -8.17 21.67 8.10
CA ASN A 73 -8.68 22.87 8.73
C ASN A 73 -8.52 24.01 7.73
#